data_AF-A0A8H4KMN7-F1
#
_entry.id   AF-A0A8H4KMN7-F1
#
_cell.length_a   1.000
_cell.length_b   1.000
_cell.length_c   1.000
_cell.angle_alpha   90.00
_cell.angle_beta   90.00
_cell.angle_gamma   90.00
#
_symmetry.space_group_name_H-M   'P 1'
#
loop_
_entity.id
_entity.type
_entity.pdbx_description
1 polymer ?
#
loop_
_entity_poly.entity_id
_entity_poly.type
_entity_poly.pdbx_seq_one_letter_code
_entity_poly.pdbx_strand_id
1 'polypeptide(L)'
;MTEVTAEAWRIAAIIYYQCRLASGKSADWTFRLPRNHPEVVANLEDLAKCIRIMPTSGSHFTAQAPLLPVFFLGLLATKFEHKAISKGWFEQVVSTPVRSSVPPLYRALERIWKWIDNEVKCPPELAPVAKSIGERYPWWEHLVAKVLDEEEETLCLT
;
A
#
# COMPACT_ATOMS: atom_id res chain seq x y z
N MET A 1 -0.69 -18.08 -11.90
CA MET A 1 -1.50 -16.83 -11.81
C MET A 1 -2.20 -16.67 -10.48
N THR A 2 -3.00 -17.64 -10.06
CA THR A 2 -3.68 -17.62 -8.76
C THR A 2 -2.71 -17.53 -7.58
N GLU A 3 -1.58 -18.26 -7.64
CA GLU A 3 -0.55 -18.23 -6.59
C GLU A 3 0.08 -16.84 -6.42
N VAL A 4 0.53 -16.21 -7.51
CA VAL A 4 1.12 -14.85 -7.47
C VAL A 4 0.10 -13.83 -6.96
N THR A 5 -1.17 -13.99 -7.33
CA THR A 5 -2.26 -13.12 -6.85
C THR A 5 -2.46 -13.30 -5.35
N ALA A 6 -2.54 -14.54 -4.87
CA ALA A 6 -2.65 -14.85 -3.45
C ALA A 6 -1.44 -14.31 -2.66
N GLU A 7 -0.25 -14.40 -3.23
CA GLU A 7 0.97 -13.88 -2.63
C GLU A 7 0.95 -12.35 -2.50
N ALA A 8 0.51 -11.63 -3.54
CA ALA A 8 0.34 -10.18 -3.45
C ALA A 8 -0.63 -9.77 -2.34
N TRP A 9 -1.73 -10.52 -2.17
CA TRP A 9 -2.67 -10.30 -1.06
C TRP A 9 -2.05 -10.60 0.31
N ARG A 10 -1.30 -11.69 0.43
CA ARG A 10 -0.57 -12.06 1.65
C ARG A 10 0.41 -10.96 2.06
N ILE A 11 1.20 -10.46 1.12
CA ILE A 11 2.19 -9.41 1.36
C ILE A 11 1.50 -8.08 1.71
N ALA A 12 0.44 -7.69 0.98
CA ALA A 12 -0.32 -6.48 1.30
C ALA A 12 -0.90 -6.52 2.72
N ALA A 13 -1.41 -7.69 3.16
CA ALA A 13 -1.85 -7.87 4.54
C ALA A 13 -0.70 -7.70 5.54
N ILE A 14 0.49 -8.26 5.27
CA ILE A 14 1.67 -8.07 6.15
C ILE A 14 2.06 -6.60 6.25
N ILE A 15 2.12 -5.89 5.13
CA ILE A 15 2.43 -4.46 5.10
C ILE A 15 1.39 -3.68 5.92
N TYR A 16 0.11 -4.00 5.74
CA TYR A 16 -0.96 -3.41 6.53
C TYR A 16 -0.77 -3.64 8.04
N TYR A 17 -0.44 -4.87 8.45
CA TYR A 17 -0.17 -5.18 9.85
C TYR A 17 1.05 -4.41 10.37
N GLN A 18 2.15 -4.38 9.62
CA GLN A 18 3.37 -3.65 9.99
C GLN A 18 3.11 -2.14 10.19
N CYS A 19 2.29 -1.54 9.32
CA CYS A 19 2.00 -0.11 9.34
C CYS A 19 0.92 0.28 10.36
N ARG A 20 -0.14 -0.54 10.52
CA ARG A 20 -1.34 -0.20 11.32
C ARG A 20 -1.42 -0.92 12.67
N LEU A 21 -1.17 -2.23 12.72
CA LEU A 21 -1.68 -3.10 13.79
C LEU A 21 -0.60 -3.75 14.65
N ALA A 22 -0.61 -3.52 15.96
CA ALA A 22 0.06 -4.40 16.91
C ALA A 22 -0.62 -5.77 16.99
N SER A 23 0.15 -6.85 16.82
CA SER A 23 -0.27 -8.19 17.24
C SER A 23 0.73 -8.72 18.26
N GLY A 24 0.28 -9.13 19.44
CA GLY A 24 1.16 -9.74 20.44
C GLY A 24 0.48 -10.82 21.27
N LYS A 25 1.15 -11.98 21.38
CA LYS A 25 1.31 -12.74 22.63
C LYS A 25 2.72 -13.36 22.66
N SER A 26 3.38 -13.21 23.81
CA SER A 26 4.73 -13.67 24.18
C SER A 26 5.92 -12.91 23.55
N ALA A 27 6.50 -12.03 24.37
CA ALA A 27 7.80 -11.33 24.28
C ALA A 27 8.09 -10.48 23.02
N ASP A 28 7.52 -9.28 23.04
CA ASP A 28 7.87 -8.05 22.29
C ASP A 28 7.49 -7.96 20.80
N TRP A 29 6.20 -7.67 20.56
CA TRP A 29 5.68 -7.22 19.26
C TRP A 29 4.91 -5.91 19.44
N THR A 30 5.34 -4.84 18.79
CA THR A 30 4.54 -3.62 18.62
C THR A 30 4.74 -3.09 17.21
N PHE A 31 3.68 -2.70 16.51
CA PHE A 31 3.72 -2.28 15.11
C PHE A 31 2.96 -0.99 14.91
N ARG A 32 3.65 -0.04 14.28
CA ARG A 32 3.24 1.24 13.69
C ARG A 32 4.44 1.70 12.84
N LEU A 33 5.02 0.77 12.07
CA LEU A 33 6.27 1.00 11.38
C LEU A 33 6.04 2.05 10.29
N PRO A 34 6.94 3.03 10.13
CA PRO A 34 6.81 4.01 9.06
C PRO A 34 6.99 3.34 7.69
N ARG A 35 6.42 3.92 6.63
CA ARG A 35 6.52 3.36 5.25
C ARG A 35 7.94 3.29 4.67
N ASN A 36 8.90 3.99 5.28
CA ASN A 36 10.33 3.92 4.96
C ASN A 36 11.09 2.88 5.82
N HIS A 37 10.44 2.20 6.76
CA HIS A 37 11.10 1.19 7.59
C HIS A 37 11.64 0.05 6.70
N PRO A 38 12.86 -0.46 6.94
CA PRO A 38 13.47 -1.48 6.08
C PRO A 38 12.61 -2.71 5.84
N GLU A 39 11.92 -3.20 6.88
CA GLU A 39 11.00 -4.35 6.73
C GLU A 39 9.77 -4.05 5.86
N VAL A 40 9.23 -2.83 5.93
CA VAL A 40 8.10 -2.42 5.09
C VAL A 40 8.56 -2.29 3.65
N VAL A 41 9.74 -1.68 3.43
CA VAL A 41 10.35 -1.51 2.10
C VAL A 41 10.69 -2.87 1.47
N ALA A 42 11.16 -3.84 2.26
CA ALA A 42 11.43 -5.19 1.79
C ALA A 42 10.15 -5.88 1.29
N ASN A 43 9.06 -5.80 2.06
CA ASN A 43 7.77 -6.33 1.62
C ASN A 43 7.20 -5.58 0.41
N LEU A 44 7.39 -4.26 0.31
CA LEU A 44 7.01 -3.49 -0.89
C LEU A 44 7.77 -3.95 -2.13
N GLU A 45 9.05 -4.30 -1.99
CA GLU A 45 9.86 -4.85 -3.08
C GLU A 45 9.33 -6.21 -3.56
N ASP A 46 8.95 -7.10 -2.63
CA ASP A 46 8.38 -8.40 -2.99
C ASP A 46 6.98 -8.28 -3.59
N LEU A 47 6.17 -7.33 -3.10
CA LEU A 47 4.88 -6.98 -3.68
C LEU A 47 5.03 -6.45 -5.11
N ALA A 48 6.03 -5.58 -5.33
CA ALA A 48 6.37 -5.07 -6.66
C ALA A 48 6.74 -6.19 -7.64
N LYS A 49 7.52 -7.18 -7.21
CA LYS A 49 7.83 -8.37 -8.03
C LYS A 49 6.57 -9.14 -8.42
N CYS A 50 5.65 -9.33 -7.47
CA CYS A 50 4.37 -10.00 -7.74
C CYS A 50 3.55 -9.23 -8.79
N ILE A 51 3.40 -7.92 -8.63
CA ILE A 51 2.58 -7.09 -9.53
C ILE A 51 3.16 -7.03 -10.94
N ARG A 52 4.49 -6.96 -11.08
CA ARG A 52 5.18 -6.89 -12.40
C ARG A 52 4.86 -8.06 -13.32
N ILE A 53 4.62 -9.25 -12.78
CA ILE A 53 4.39 -10.47 -13.56
C ILE A 53 2.91 -10.79 -13.74
N MET A 54 2.00 -9.95 -13.22
CA MET A 54 0.56 -10.16 -13.39
C MET A 54 0.07 -9.59 -14.72
N PRO A 55 -0.86 -10.28 -15.39
CA PRO A 55 -1.53 -9.77 -16.58
C PRO A 55 -2.45 -8.62 -16.18
N THR A 56 -2.52 -7.62 -17.04
CA THR A 56 -3.42 -6.47 -16.93
C THR A 56 -4.51 -6.49 -18.00
N SER A 57 -4.49 -7.48 -18.88
CA SER A 57 -5.46 -7.71 -19.96
C SER A 57 -5.49 -9.19 -20.40
N GLY A 58 -6.40 -9.52 -21.32
CA GLY A 58 -6.51 -10.86 -21.91
C GLY A 58 -7.20 -11.90 -21.03
N SER A 59 -7.19 -13.17 -21.47
CA SER A 59 -7.94 -14.28 -20.85
C SER A 59 -7.44 -14.67 -19.45
N HIS A 60 -6.21 -14.28 -19.10
CA HIS A 60 -5.62 -14.51 -17.78
C HIS A 60 -5.86 -13.35 -16.80
N PHE A 61 -6.43 -12.23 -17.25
CA PHE A 61 -6.85 -11.14 -16.38
C PHE A 61 -8.21 -11.46 -15.76
N THR A 62 -8.19 -11.89 -14.50
CA THR A 62 -9.39 -12.38 -13.81
C THR A 62 -10.01 -11.34 -12.87
N ALA A 63 -11.22 -11.62 -12.38
CA ALA A 63 -11.87 -10.91 -11.27
C ALA A 63 -11.00 -10.75 -10.01
N GLN A 64 -9.97 -11.57 -9.85
CA GLN A 64 -9.10 -11.61 -8.68
C GLN A 64 -7.91 -10.66 -8.78
N ALA A 65 -7.83 -9.85 -9.85
CA ALA A 65 -6.81 -8.83 -10.03
C ALA A 65 -6.62 -8.00 -8.74
N PRO A 66 -5.40 -7.92 -8.19
CA PRO A 66 -5.18 -7.45 -6.83
C PRO A 66 -5.18 -5.93 -6.73
N LEU A 67 -6.36 -5.34 -6.92
CA LEU A 67 -6.55 -3.89 -6.90
C LEU A 67 -6.03 -3.26 -5.60
N LEU A 68 -6.37 -3.85 -4.45
CA LEU A 68 -5.91 -3.36 -3.14
C LEU A 68 -4.38 -3.50 -2.99
N PRO A 69 -3.75 -4.66 -3.25
CA PRO A 69 -2.29 -4.75 -3.23
C PRO A 69 -1.58 -3.75 -4.15
N VAL A 70 -2.09 -3.51 -5.37
CA VAL A 70 -1.51 -2.51 -6.28
C VAL A 70 -1.65 -1.09 -5.74
N PHE A 71 -2.81 -0.77 -5.17
CA PHE A 71 -3.03 0.50 -4.49
C PHE A 71 -2.10 0.68 -3.30
N PHE A 72 -1.91 -0.36 -2.47
CA PHE A 72 -1.00 -0.34 -1.32
C PHE A 72 0.46 -0.13 -1.73
N LEU A 73 0.91 -0.80 -2.80
CA LEU A 73 2.25 -0.58 -3.35
C LEU A 73 2.46 0.89 -3.71
N GLY A 74 1.49 1.51 -4.39
CA GLY A 74 1.57 2.92 -4.79
C GLY A 74 1.44 3.89 -3.62
N LEU A 75 0.52 3.63 -2.69
CA LEU A 75 0.25 4.47 -1.53
C LEU A 75 1.46 4.53 -0.59
N LEU A 76 2.11 3.38 -0.36
CA LEU A 76 3.19 3.26 0.61
C LEU A 76 4.58 3.38 -0.02
N ALA A 77 4.68 3.56 -1.33
CA ALA A 77 5.94 3.74 -2.04
C ALA A 77 6.72 4.93 -1.45
N THR A 78 7.95 4.64 -1.01
CA THR A 78 8.98 5.64 -0.69
C THR A 78 10.08 5.69 -1.75
N LYS A 79 10.09 4.69 -2.64
CA LYS A 79 10.98 4.57 -3.80
C LYS A 79 10.22 4.84 -5.09
N PHE A 80 10.88 5.50 -6.03
CA PHE A 80 10.30 5.84 -7.33
C PHE A 80 9.85 4.58 -8.10
N GLU A 81 10.60 3.48 -7.99
CA GLU A 81 10.36 2.23 -8.68
C GLU A 81 9.03 1.58 -8.26
N HIS A 82 8.71 1.58 -6.96
CA HIS A 82 7.46 1.03 -6.44
C HIS A 82 6.25 1.80 -6.96
N LYS A 83 6.36 3.14 -6.94
CA LYS A 83 5.36 4.06 -7.49
C LYS A 83 5.14 3.83 -8.99
N ALA A 84 6.23 3.69 -9.75
CA ALA A 84 6.17 3.45 -11.20
C ALA A 84 5.49 2.13 -11.56
N ILE A 85 5.69 1.07 -10.79
CA ILE A 85 5.04 -0.23 -11.01
C ILE A 85 3.54 -0.15 -10.74
N SER A 86 3.14 0.44 -9.61
CA SER A 86 1.73 0.65 -9.28
C SER A 86 1.03 1.49 -10.37
N LYS A 87 1.67 2.60 -10.76
CA LYS A 87 1.21 3.47 -11.84
C LYS A 87 1.01 2.72 -13.16
N GLY A 88 2.04 2.00 -13.62
CA GLY A 88 1.98 1.27 -14.88
C GLY A 88 0.89 0.20 -14.91
N TRP A 89 0.65 -0.48 -13.77
CA TRP A 89 -0.45 -1.41 -13.67
C TRP A 89 -1.81 -0.72 -13.83
N PHE A 90 -2.03 0.40 -13.13
CA PHE A 90 -3.28 1.17 -13.25
C PHE A 90 -3.52 1.69 -14.67
N GLU A 91 -2.50 2.26 -15.31
CA GLU A 91 -2.60 2.77 -16.69
C GLU A 91 -2.98 1.67 -17.67
N GLN A 92 -2.36 0.49 -17.56
CA GLN A 92 -2.69 -0.66 -18.40
C GLN A 92 -4.13 -1.15 -18.17
N VAL A 93 -4.57 -1.28 -16.92
CA VAL A 93 -5.93 -1.74 -16.61
C VAL A 93 -6.98 -0.70 -17.02
N VAL A 94 -6.74 0.60 -16.84
CA VAL A 94 -7.66 1.67 -17.28
C VAL A 94 -7.80 1.70 -18.80
N SER A 95 -6.73 1.38 -19.54
CA SER A 95 -6.80 1.25 -21.01
C SER A 95 -7.63 0.06 -21.49
N THR A 96 -7.99 -0.86 -20.58
CA THR A 96 -8.81 -2.05 -20.88
C THR A 96 -10.24 -1.84 -20.34
N PRO A 97 -11.32 -1.99 -21.13
CA PRO A 97 -12.68 -1.58 -20.76
C PRO A 97 -13.41 -2.57 -19.81
N VAL A 98 -12.78 -2.97 -18.70
CA VAL A 98 -13.24 -4.12 -17.90
C VAL A 98 -13.68 -3.80 -16.47
N ARG A 99 -13.33 -2.65 -15.86
CA ARG A 99 -13.70 -2.36 -14.46
C ARG A 99 -13.97 -0.88 -14.18
N SER A 100 -15.18 -0.58 -13.72
CA SER A 100 -15.63 0.79 -13.39
C SER A 100 -14.98 1.39 -12.14
N SER A 101 -14.50 0.57 -11.18
CA SER A 101 -13.91 1.04 -9.92
C SER A 101 -12.41 1.38 -9.99
N VAL A 102 -11.73 1.01 -11.07
CA VAL A 102 -10.27 1.23 -11.21
C VAL A 102 -9.92 2.69 -11.50
N PRO A 103 -10.59 3.39 -12.44
CA PRO A 103 -10.25 4.79 -12.73
C PRO A 103 -10.41 5.75 -11.54
N PRO A 104 -11.49 5.68 -10.71
CA PRO A 104 -11.61 6.53 -9.53
C PRO A 104 -10.48 6.31 -8.52
N LEU A 105 -10.16 5.04 -8.22
CA LEU A 105 -9.11 4.70 -7.26
C LEU A 105 -7.72 5.16 -7.73
N TYR A 106 -7.43 5.04 -9.03
CA TYR A 106 -6.18 5.53 -9.58
C TYR A 106 -6.07 7.05 -9.47
N ARG A 107 -7.14 7.79 -9.79
CA ARG A 107 -7.16 9.26 -9.65
C ARG A 107 -6.96 9.70 -8.19
N ALA A 108 -7.56 8.99 -7.24
CA ALA A 108 -7.32 9.23 -5.81
C ALA A 108 -5.84 9.02 -5.47
N LEU A 109 -5.24 7.92 -5.93
CA LEU A 109 -3.81 7.66 -5.71
C LEU A 109 -2.91 8.76 -6.29
N GLU A 110 -3.23 9.27 -7.49
CA GLU A 110 -2.49 10.38 -8.11
C GLU A 110 -2.60 11.68 -7.31
N ARG A 111 -3.73 11.95 -6.67
CA ARG A 111 -3.91 13.12 -5.79
C ARG A 111 -3.16 12.93 -4.47
N ILE A 112 -3.23 11.74 -3.86
CA ILE A 112 -2.48 11.38 -2.66
C ILE A 112 -0.98 11.59 -2.84
N TRP A 113 -0.44 11.18 -4.00
CA TRP A 113 0.97 11.36 -4.35
C TRP A 113 1.47 12.80 -4.37
N LYS A 114 0.58 13.80 -4.42
CA LYS A 114 0.97 15.21 -4.38
C LYS A 114 1.33 15.68 -2.97
N TRP A 115 0.78 15.03 -1.95
CA TRP A 115 0.87 15.48 -0.56
C TRP A 115 1.49 14.46 0.41
N ILE A 116 1.44 13.16 0.13
CA ILE A 116 1.84 12.12 1.11
C ILE A 116 3.30 12.23 1.59
N ASP A 117 4.21 12.70 0.74
CA ASP A 117 5.63 12.86 1.10
C ASP A 117 5.89 14.09 1.97
N ASN A 118 5.03 15.12 1.89
CA ASN A 118 5.25 16.42 2.52
C ASN A 118 4.36 16.65 3.75
N GLU A 119 3.15 16.09 3.75
CA GLU A 119 2.10 16.42 4.72
C GLU A 119 1.86 15.32 5.75
N VAL A 120 2.19 14.07 5.44
CA VAL A 120 2.12 12.97 6.42
C VAL A 120 3.47 12.84 7.11
N LYS A 121 3.50 13.22 8.38
CA LYS A 121 4.69 13.07 9.21
C LYS A 121 5.04 11.58 9.35
N CYS A 122 6.01 11.12 8.60
CA CYS A 122 6.56 9.78 8.75
C CYS A 122 7.79 9.87 9.68
N PRO A 123 7.86 9.08 10.76
CA PRO A 123 9.08 8.99 11.56
C PRO A 123 10.31 8.74 10.67
N PRO A 124 11.48 9.36 10.97
CA PRO A 124 12.71 9.08 10.26
C PRO A 124 13.08 7.59 10.36
N GLU A 125 13.70 7.05 9.31
CA GLU A 125 14.07 5.64 9.14
C GLU A 125 14.86 5.05 10.33
N LEU A 126 15.63 5.88 11.03
CA LEU A 126 16.53 5.48 12.12
C LEU A 126 16.12 6.02 13.49
N ALA A 127 14.93 6.62 13.61
CA ALA A 127 14.44 7.05 14.91
C ALA A 127 14.21 5.82 15.80
N PRO A 128 14.70 5.81 17.05
CA PRO A 128 14.43 4.71 17.97
C PRO A 128 12.92 4.53 18.09
N VAL A 129 12.43 3.36 17.66
CA VAL A 129 11.01 3.07 17.75
C VAL A 129 10.70 2.76 19.23
N ALA A 130 9.79 3.53 19.83
CA ALA A 130 9.43 3.37 21.23
C ALA A 130 8.96 1.94 21.52
N LYS A 131 9.29 1.41 22.71
CA LYS A 131 8.92 0.03 23.09
C LYS A 131 7.41 -0.12 23.26
N SER A 132 6.74 0.87 23.84
CA SER A 132 5.28 0.88 23.95
C SER A 132 4.65 1.38 22.65
N ILE A 133 3.65 0.67 22.14
CA ILE A 133 2.87 1.14 20.98
C ILE A 133 2.13 2.46 21.26
N GLY A 134 1.69 2.67 22.51
CA GLY A 134 0.99 3.90 22.91
C GLY A 134 1.86 5.15 22.79
N GLU A 135 3.18 4.98 22.81
CA GLU A 135 4.17 6.05 22.66
C GLU A 135 4.58 6.27 21.20
N ARG A 136 4.18 5.39 20.28
CA ARG A 136 4.51 5.50 18.86
C ARG A 136 3.52 6.41 18.16
N TYR A 137 4.05 7.30 17.33
CA TYR A 137 3.26 8.22 16.52
C TYR A 137 2.27 7.46 15.61
N PRO A 138 0.95 7.74 15.70
CA PRO A 138 -0.10 7.06 14.93
C PRO A 138 -0.17 7.58 13.48
N TRP A 139 0.93 7.43 12.73
CA TRP A 139 1.06 7.99 11.39
C TRP A 139 0.05 7.39 10.40
N TRP A 140 -0.28 6.11 10.55
CA TRP A 140 -1.26 5.43 9.71
C TRP A 140 -2.64 6.05 9.91
N GLU A 141 -3.06 6.26 11.15
CA GLU A 141 -4.35 6.86 11.47
C GLU A 141 -4.44 8.30 10.94
N HIS A 142 -3.35 9.07 10.98
CA HIS A 142 -3.30 10.41 10.35
C HIS A 142 -3.35 10.35 8.83
N LEU A 143 -2.67 9.38 8.20
CA LEU A 143 -2.78 9.15 6.76
C LEU A 143 -4.23 8.85 6.38
N VAL A 144 -4.87 7.89 7.06
CA VAL A 144 -6.27 7.50 6.79
C VAL A 144 -7.20 8.69 7.00
N ALA A 145 -7.05 9.45 8.09
CA ALA A 145 -7.87 10.62 8.36
C ALA A 145 -7.77 11.66 7.23
N LYS A 146 -6.56 11.95 6.73
CA LYS A 146 -6.38 12.87 5.61
C LYS A 146 -6.93 12.32 4.29
N VAL A 147 -6.76 11.04 4.02
CA VAL A 147 -7.37 10.42 2.82
C VAL A 147 -8.90 10.52 2.88
N LEU A 148 -9.51 10.29 4.05
CA LEU A 148 -10.97 10.40 4.21
C LEU A 148 -11.49 11.84 4.07
N ASP A 149 -10.67 12.83 4.41
CA ASP A 149 -10.99 14.27 4.30
C ASP A 149 -10.84 14.79 2.86
N GLU A 150 -9.79 14.36 2.16
CA GLU A 150 -9.39 14.92 0.85
C GLU A 150 -9.85 14.09 -0.36
N GLU A 151 -10.17 12.80 -0.16
CA GLU A 151 -10.36 11.84 -1.26
C GLU A 151 -11.70 11.10 -1.17
N GLU A 152 -12.62 11.43 -2.09
CA GLU A 152 -13.86 10.69 -2.30
C GLU A 152 -13.58 9.28 -2.88
N GLU A 153 -14.46 8.32 -2.57
CA GLU A 153 -14.47 6.95 -3.12
C GLU A 153 -13.25 6.06 -2.79
N THR A 154 -12.51 6.38 -1.72
CA THR A 154 -11.36 5.58 -1.28
C THR A 154 -11.77 4.39 -0.40
N LEU A 155 -12.33 3.34 -1.03
CA LEU A 155 -12.84 2.11 -0.39
C LEU A 155 -11.82 1.30 0.44
N CYS A 156 -10.54 1.68 0.43
CA CYS A 156 -9.44 0.76 0.76
C CYS A 156 -8.75 0.98 2.12
N LEU A 157 -9.12 2.01 2.89
CA LEU A 157 -8.33 2.45 4.05
C LEU A 157 -9.08 2.55 5.39
N THR A 158 -10.37 2.20 5.43
CA THR A 158 -11.17 2.16 6.68
C THR A 158 -10.87 0.92 7.52
#